data_AF-A0A7V2RPP0-F1
#
_entry.id   AF-A0A7V2RPP0-F1
#
_cell.length_a   1.000
_cell.length_b   1.000
_cell.length_c   1.000
_cell.angle_alpha   90.00
_cell.angle_beta   90.00
_cell.angle_gamma   90.00
#
_symmetry.space_group_name_H-M   'P 1'
#
loop_
_entity.id
_entity.type
_entity.pdbx_description
1 polymer ?
#
loop_
_entity_poly.entity_id
_entity_poly.type
_entity_poly.pdbx_seq_one_letter_code
_entity_poly.pdbx_strand_id
1 'polypeptide(L)'
;MAKIIISLLIWLITLFGLNGAFGLVRNEYLKGNICPKTIGIPACYIIFACLIFILISETGFLKDNSKLFFIGAGIAWLMAVTGTVGQIFGWIECPKTGGGFPMCYISFAMFSSLIILKYISGKI
;
A
#
# COMPACT_ATOMS: atom_id res chain seq x y z
N MET A 1 15.60 -21.81 2.66
CA MET A 1 14.14 -22.01 2.76
C MET A 1 13.42 -20.78 3.32
N ALA A 2 13.80 -20.22 4.49
CA ALA A 2 13.13 -19.05 5.08
C ALA A 2 12.99 -17.82 4.14
N LYS A 3 14.02 -17.50 3.34
CA LYS A 3 13.98 -16.35 2.40
C LYS A 3 12.93 -16.50 1.29
N ILE A 4 12.69 -17.72 0.81
CA ILE A 4 11.67 -18.00 -0.22
C ILE A 4 10.26 -17.83 0.38
N ILE A 5 10.07 -18.28 1.62
CA ILE A 5 8.79 -18.13 2.35
C ILE A 5 8.47 -16.64 2.54
N ILE A 6 9.45 -15.83 2.95
CA ILE A 6 9.25 -14.38 3.12
C ILE A 6 8.93 -13.72 1.77
N SER A 7 9.65 -14.08 0.71
CA SER A 7 9.38 -13.57 -0.65
C SER A 7 7.97 -13.91 -1.12
N LEU A 8 7.50 -15.13 -0.90
CA LEU A 8 6.13 -15.56 -1.20
C LEU A 8 5.10 -14.78 -0.39
N LEU A 9 5.37 -14.55 0.89
CA LEU A 9 4.47 -13.83 1.79
C LEU A 9 4.34 -12.36 1.38
N ILE A 10 5.45 -11.69 1.04
CA ILE A 10 5.46 -10.33 0.48
C ILE A 10 4.64 -10.27 -0.80
N TRP A 11 4.80 -11.26 -1.69
CA TRP A 11 4.06 -11.34 -2.95
C TRP A 11 2.55 -11.48 -2.70
N LEU A 12 2.16 -12.37 -1.80
CA LEU A 12 0.77 -12.64 -1.46
C LEU A 12 0.10 -11.41 -0.84
N ILE A 13 0.78 -10.74 0.10
CA ILE A 13 0.33 -9.49 0.70
C ILE A 13 0.17 -8.43 -0.39
N THR A 14 1.21 -8.20 -1.21
CA THR A 14 1.20 -7.16 -2.25
C THR A 14 0.07 -7.36 -3.26
N LEU A 15 -0.16 -8.60 -3.73
CA LEU A 15 -1.28 -8.91 -4.62
C LEU A 15 -2.64 -8.65 -3.98
N PHE A 16 -2.80 -8.99 -2.70
CA PHE A 16 -4.04 -8.72 -1.97
C PHE A 16 -4.32 -7.23 -1.87
N GLY A 17 -3.31 -6.42 -1.53
CA GLY A 17 -3.45 -4.96 -1.52
C GLY A 17 -3.64 -4.37 -2.91
N LEU A 18 -3.01 -4.94 -3.95
CA LEU A 18 -3.19 -4.51 -5.33
C LEU A 18 -4.65 -4.68 -5.77
N ASN A 19 -5.28 -5.80 -5.42
CA ASN A 19 -6.69 -6.05 -5.71
C ASN A 19 -7.60 -5.07 -4.96
N GLY A 20 -7.30 -4.80 -3.68
CA GLY A 20 -8.02 -3.80 -2.89
C GLY A 20 -7.90 -2.38 -3.45
N ALA A 21 -6.67 -1.96 -3.79
CA ALA A 21 -6.37 -0.66 -4.38
C ALA A 21 -6.98 -0.51 -5.79
N PHE A 22 -6.98 -1.58 -6.60
CA PHE A 22 -7.66 -1.59 -7.89
C PHE A 22 -9.17 -1.38 -7.75
N GLY A 23 -9.79 -2.03 -6.76
CA GLY A 23 -11.20 -1.80 -6.43
C GLY A 23 -11.48 -0.34 -6.06
N LEU A 24 -10.60 0.29 -5.28
CA LEU A 24 -10.69 1.70 -4.91
C LEU A 24 -10.55 2.62 -6.13
N VAL A 25 -9.53 2.41 -6.95
CA VAL A 25 -9.29 3.19 -8.18
C VAL A 25 -10.47 3.06 -9.16
N ARG A 26 -11.00 1.86 -9.34
CA ARG A 26 -12.17 1.63 -10.21
C ARG A 26 -13.39 2.36 -9.68
N ASN A 27 -13.65 2.29 -8.38
CA ASN A 27 -14.77 3.02 -7.79
C ASN A 27 -14.54 4.54 -7.93
N GLU A 28 -13.31 5.04 -7.70
CA GLU A 28 -12.98 6.47 -7.85
C GLU A 28 -13.32 6.97 -9.24
N TYR A 29 -12.97 6.18 -10.25
CA TYR A 29 -13.23 6.50 -11.63
C TYR A 29 -14.74 6.54 -11.95
N LEU A 30 -15.54 5.67 -11.33
CA LEU A 30 -16.98 5.55 -11.60
C LEU A 30 -17.85 6.54 -10.81
N LYS A 31 -17.55 6.73 -9.52
CA LYS A 31 -18.39 7.53 -8.60
C LYS A 31 -17.81 8.92 -8.37
N GLY A 32 -16.49 9.06 -8.49
CA GLY A 32 -15.75 10.26 -8.08
C GLY A 32 -15.76 10.46 -6.56
N ASN A 33 -14.64 10.92 -6.01
CA ASN A 33 -14.59 11.58 -4.69
C ASN A 33 -14.83 10.65 -3.47
N ILE A 34 -14.45 9.39 -3.56
CA ILE A 34 -14.53 8.39 -2.48
C ILE A 34 -13.22 8.29 -1.68
N CYS A 35 -12.11 8.66 -2.31
CA CYS A 35 -10.76 8.71 -1.78
C CYS A 35 -10.37 10.16 -1.58
N PRO A 36 -9.73 10.47 -0.45
CA PRO A 36 -9.30 11.83 -0.18
C PRO A 36 -8.27 12.28 -1.22
N LYS A 37 -8.49 13.49 -1.74
CA LYS A 37 -7.57 14.14 -2.68
C LYS A 37 -6.47 14.83 -1.88
N THR A 38 -5.26 14.32 -2.02
CA THR A 38 -4.07 14.97 -1.46
C THR A 38 -3.44 15.77 -2.60
N ILE A 39 -3.45 17.10 -2.51
CA ILE A 39 -2.90 18.01 -3.55
C ILE A 39 -3.63 17.82 -4.91
N GLY A 40 -4.95 17.59 -4.89
CA GLY A 40 -5.76 17.41 -6.11
C GLY A 40 -5.69 16.02 -6.75
N ILE A 41 -4.80 15.14 -6.30
CA ILE A 41 -4.67 13.75 -6.78
C ILE A 41 -5.30 12.78 -5.77
N PRO A 42 -6.16 11.83 -6.18
CA PRO A 42 -6.75 10.88 -5.25
C PRO A 42 -5.69 9.94 -4.69
N ALA A 43 -5.61 9.83 -3.36
CA ALA A 43 -4.59 9.03 -2.68
C ALA A 43 -4.55 7.57 -3.16
N CYS A 44 -5.71 7.03 -3.57
CA CYS A 44 -5.85 5.67 -4.06
C CYS A 44 -5.03 5.39 -5.34
N TYR A 45 -4.87 6.37 -6.24
CA TYR A 45 -3.99 6.22 -7.41
C TYR A 45 -2.52 6.15 -7.02
N ILE A 46 -2.10 6.96 -6.03
CA ILE A 46 -0.72 7.00 -5.56
C ILE A 46 -0.36 5.67 -4.89
N ILE A 47 -1.23 5.15 -4.01
CA ILE A 47 -1.04 3.86 -3.34
C ILE A 47 -1.00 2.72 -4.36
N PHE A 48 -1.89 2.74 -5.35
CA PHE A 48 -1.90 1.74 -6.42
C PHE A 48 -0.59 1.74 -7.21
N ALA A 49 -0.08 2.92 -7.59
CA ALA A 49 1.21 3.05 -8.24
C ALA A 49 2.36 2.52 -7.36
N CYS A 50 2.36 2.84 -6.06
CA CYS A 50 3.37 2.36 -5.12
C CYS A 50 3.37 0.83 -5.00
N LEU A 51 2.19 0.20 -4.94
CA LEU A 51 2.07 -1.27 -4.90
C LEU A 51 2.61 -1.93 -6.17
N ILE A 52 2.39 -1.32 -7.34
CA ILE A 52 2.99 -1.79 -8.60
C ILE A 52 4.52 -1.72 -8.52
N PHE A 53 5.09 -0.61 -8.03
CA PHE A 53 6.54 -0.49 -7.84
C PHE A 53 7.09 -1.56 -6.90
N ILE A 54 6.41 -1.82 -5.78
CA ILE A 54 6.76 -2.88 -4.84
C ILE A 54 6.75 -4.26 -5.54
N LEU A 55 5.70 -4.56 -6.31
CA LEU A 55 5.56 -5.82 -7.03
C LEU A 55 6.67 -6.00 -8.09
N ILE A 56 6.99 -4.96 -8.85
CA ILE A 56 8.06 -4.97 -9.85
C ILE A 56 9.42 -5.20 -9.17
N SER A 57 9.66 -4.54 -8.03
CA SER A 57 10.92 -4.70 -7.29
C SER A 57 11.14 -6.13 -6.78
N GLU A 58 10.05 -6.86 -6.50
CA GLU A 58 10.13 -8.24 -6.00
C GLU A 58 10.12 -9.30 -7.12
N THR A 59 9.66 -8.95 -8.32
CA THR A 59 9.55 -9.90 -9.45
C THR A 59 10.91 -10.27 -10.06
N GLY A 60 12.03 -9.74 -9.55
CA GLY A 60 13.38 -10.15 -9.94
C GLY A 60 13.77 -9.79 -11.39
N PHE A 61 12.88 -9.15 -12.15
CA PHE A 61 13.11 -8.68 -13.51
C PHE A 61 14.15 -7.55 -13.57
N LEU A 62 14.27 -6.79 -12.48
CA LEU A 62 15.40 -5.94 -12.18
C LEU A 62 16.13 -6.56 -10.99
N LYS A 63 17.43 -6.82 -11.12
CA LYS A 63 18.35 -7.23 -10.04
C LYS A 63 17.93 -6.58 -8.72
N ASP A 64 17.72 -7.41 -7.69
CA ASP A 64 17.12 -7.07 -6.39
C ASP A 64 17.34 -5.62 -5.94
N ASN A 65 16.40 -4.76 -6.30
CA ASN A 65 16.51 -3.34 -5.99
C ASN A 65 15.75 -3.08 -4.69
N SER A 66 16.34 -3.52 -3.59
CA SER A 66 15.81 -3.32 -2.23
C SER A 66 15.51 -1.84 -1.97
N LYS A 67 16.27 -0.93 -2.59
CA LYS A 67 16.01 0.52 -2.59
C LYS A 67 14.65 0.90 -3.20
N LEU A 68 14.27 0.34 -4.36
CA LEU A 68 12.96 0.64 -4.99
C LEU A 68 11.80 0.13 -4.14
N PHE A 69 11.97 -1.06 -3.53
CA PHE A 69 10.99 -1.59 -2.58
C PHE A 69 10.79 -0.61 -1.42
N PHE A 70 11.87 -0.15 -0.79
CA PHE A 70 11.81 0.76 0.35
C PHE A 70 11.25 2.14 -0.02
N ILE A 71 11.54 2.66 -1.21
CA ILE A 71 10.98 3.93 -1.69
C ILE A 71 9.46 3.79 -1.88
N GLY A 72 9.02 2.75 -2.59
CA GLY A 72 7.59 2.51 -2.82
C GLY A 72 6.82 2.24 -1.52
N ALA A 73 7.35 1.36 -0.67
CA ALA A 73 6.75 1.04 0.62
C ALA A 73 6.79 2.23 1.59
N GLY A 74 7.87 3.00 1.59
CA GLY A 74 8.03 4.18 2.44
C GLY A 74 7.06 5.29 2.10
N ILE A 75 6.89 5.62 0.81
CA ILE A 75 5.93 6.63 0.36
C ILE A 75 4.49 6.18 0.70
N ALA A 76 4.16 4.92 0.41
CA ALA A 76 2.84 4.38 0.70
C ALA A 76 2.55 4.34 2.21
N TRP A 77 3.56 4.02 3.03
CA TRP A 77 3.47 4.04 4.48
C TRP A 77 3.25 5.45 5.02
N LEU A 78 3.99 6.45 4.51
CA LEU A 78 3.79 7.87 4.86
C LEU A 78 2.36 8.33 4.55
N MET A 79 1.84 7.98 3.38
CA MET A 79 0.45 8.27 3.00
C MET A 79 -0.57 7.54 3.89
N ALA A 80 -0.28 6.30 4.28
CA ALA A 80 -1.15 5.57 5.20
C ALA A 80 -1.13 6.17 6.61
N VAL A 81 0.01 6.68 7.08
CA VAL A 81 0.12 7.42 8.35
C VAL A 81 -0.71 8.69 8.29
N THR A 82 -0.54 9.52 7.26
CA THR A 82 -1.29 10.78 7.15
C THR A 82 -2.79 10.54 7.02
N GLY A 83 -3.21 9.51 6.27
CA GLY A 83 -4.62 9.12 6.19
C GLY A 83 -5.17 8.59 7.52
N THR A 84 -4.38 7.82 8.26
CA THR A 84 -4.76 7.29 9.58
C THR A 84 -4.90 8.42 10.60
N VAL A 85 -3.90 9.30 10.69
CA VAL A 85 -3.93 10.47 11.57
C VAL A 85 -5.10 11.40 11.18
N GLY A 86 -5.26 11.68 9.89
CA GLY A 86 -6.36 12.50 9.38
C GLY A 86 -7.75 11.93 9.71
N GLN A 87 -7.90 10.60 9.71
CA GLN A 87 -9.14 9.94 10.12
C GLN A 87 -9.38 10.04 11.63
N ILE A 88 -8.33 9.95 12.45
CA ILE A 88 -8.44 10.10 13.92
C ILE A 88 -8.88 11.53 14.29
N PHE A 89 -8.34 12.54 13.62
CA PHE A 89 -8.70 13.95 13.83
C PHE A 89 -9.98 14.39 13.11
N GLY A 90 -10.60 13.52 12.31
CA GLY A 90 -11.81 13.83 11.53
C GLY A 90 -11.60 14.82 10.38
N TRP A 91 -10.35 15.02 9.94
CA TRP A 91 -10.02 15.91 8.82
C TRP A 91 -10.16 15.22 7.46
N ILE A 92 -10.06 13.88 7.45
CA ILE A 92 -10.03 13.08 6.23
C ILE A 92 -10.89 11.84 6.44
N GLU A 93 -11.96 11.67 5.66
CA GLU A 93 -12.78 10.44 5.66
C GLU A 93 -12.18 9.42 4.68
N CYS A 94 -11.57 8.35 5.23
CA CYS A 94 -11.12 7.22 4.41
C CYS A 94 -12.29 6.29 4.06
N PRO A 95 -12.29 5.69 2.84
CA PRO A 95 -13.32 4.76 2.44
C PRO A 95 -13.39 3.59 3.42
N LYS A 96 -14.62 3.30 3.86
CA LYS A 96 -14.92 2.22 4.79
C LYS A 96 -15.19 0.94 3.98
N THR A 97 -14.62 -0.17 4.42
CA THR A 97 -14.95 -1.51 3.90
C THR A 97 -16.44 -1.81 4.20
N GLY A 98 -17.05 -2.81 3.55
CA GLY A 98 -18.44 -3.22 3.81
C GLY A 98 -18.77 -3.54 5.28
N GLY A 99 -17.76 -3.76 6.13
CA GLY A 99 -17.91 -3.90 7.59
C GLY A 99 -17.67 -2.62 8.40
N GLY A 100 -17.60 -1.43 7.79
CA GLY A 100 -17.43 -0.14 8.47
C GLY A 100 -15.98 0.24 8.84
N PHE A 101 -15.02 -0.67 8.66
CA PHE A 101 -13.61 -0.42 8.99
C PHE A 101 -12.92 0.49 7.96
N PRO A 102 -12.24 1.57 8.37
CA PRO A 102 -11.55 2.46 7.45
C PRO A 102 -10.35 1.76 6.81
N MET A 103 -10.25 1.82 5.48
CA MET A 103 -9.18 1.14 4.75
C MET A 103 -7.79 1.72 5.04
N CYS A 104 -7.67 2.98 5.46
CA CYS A 104 -6.37 3.59 5.79
C CYS A 104 -5.63 2.87 6.93
N TYR A 105 -6.36 2.36 7.93
CA TYR A 105 -5.77 1.54 9.00
C TYR A 105 -5.24 0.20 8.46
N ILE A 106 -5.99 -0.42 7.55
CA ILE A 106 -5.61 -1.70 6.93
C ILE A 106 -4.36 -1.48 6.08
N SER A 107 -4.32 -0.43 5.26
CA SER A 107 -3.14 -0.06 4.49
C SER A 107 -1.93 0.23 5.38
N PHE A 108 -2.10 0.92 6.50
CA PHE A 108 -1.02 1.19 7.44
C PHE A 108 -0.43 -0.12 8.02
N ALA A 109 -1.28 -1.04 8.48
CA ALA A 109 -0.85 -2.35 8.96
C ALA A 109 -0.18 -3.18 7.85
N MET A 110 -0.69 -3.08 6.64
CA MET A 110 -0.16 -3.79 5.48
C MET A 110 1.23 -3.29 5.09
N PHE A 111 1.45 -1.98 4.95
CA PHE A 111 2.76 -1.45 4.58
C PHE A 111 3.79 -1.59 5.69
N SER A 112 3.38 -1.45 6.95
CA SER A 112 4.28 -1.73 8.08
C SER A 112 4.72 -3.19 8.11
N SER A 113 3.80 -4.15 7.93
CA SER A 113 4.18 -5.57 7.82
C SER A 113 5.11 -5.83 6.63
N LEU A 114 4.86 -5.27 5.44
CA LEU A 114 5.74 -5.40 4.28
C LEU A 114 7.17 -4.91 4.56
N ILE A 115 7.31 -3.75 5.21
CA ILE A 115 8.61 -3.18 5.59
C ILE A 115 9.33 -4.09 6.59
N ILE A 116 8.63 -4.56 7.62
CA ILE A 116 9.18 -5.47 8.63
C ILE A 116 9.62 -6.81 8.00
N LEU A 117 8.79 -7.38 7.13
CA LEU A 117 9.11 -8.62 6.41
C LEU A 117 10.36 -8.46 5.54
N LYS A 118 10.48 -7.34 4.81
CA LYS A 118 11.66 -7.06 3.99
C LYS A 118 12.92 -6.89 4.84
N TYR A 119 12.81 -6.21 5.98
CA TYR A 119 13.89 -6.07 6.95
C TYR A 119 14.36 -7.43 7.49
N ILE A 120 13.43 -8.31 7.90
CA ILE A 120 13.74 -9.68 8.40
C ILE A 120 14.36 -10.55 7.29
N SER A 121 14.01 -10.33 6.02
CA SER A 121 14.58 -11.05 4.88
C SER A 121 16.10 -10.80 4.69
N GLY A 122 16.65 -9.76 5.33
CA GLY A 122 18.06 -9.38 5.24
C GLY A 122 18.45 -8.85 3.85
N LYS A 123 17.48 -8.38 3.06
CA LYS A 123 17.68 -7.69 1.78
C LYS A 123 17.53 -6.19 2.02
N ILE A 124 18.63 -5.55 2.43
CA ILE A 124 18.78 -4.10 2.56
C ILE A 124 19.82 -3.63 1.53
#